data_AF-A0A1N6I9B6-F1
#
_entry.id   AF-A0A1N6I9B6-F1
#
_cell.length_a   1.000
_cell.length_b   1.000
_cell.length_c   1.000
_cell.angle_alpha   90.00
_cell.angle_beta   90.00
_cell.angle_gamma   90.00
#
_symmetry.space_group_name_H-M   'P 1'
#
loop_
_entity.id
_entity.type
_entity.pdbx_description
1 polymer ?
#
loop_
_entity_poly.entity_id
_entity_poly.type
_entity_poly.pdbx_seq_one_letter_code
_entity_poly.pdbx_strand_id
1 'polypeptide(L)'
;MDDSKGPRAQNEAEPLAPGGPGAPMMLELVLLQLQMPAPGGERARERARLAFLQWLASLPGHCDFPAAVRAAAARTAALGESGPSVAAFRALLAEAEARPSVALDLSLPRPRRRGGARARRMSF
;
A
#
# COMPACT_ATOMS: atom_id res chain seq x y z
N MET A 1 67.07 -2.82 -5.03
CA MET A 1 66.32 -2.54 -6.26
C MET A 1 65.60 -3.83 -6.59
N ASP A 2 64.42 -4.01 -5.98
CA ASP A 2 63.53 -5.09 -6.32
C ASP A 2 62.10 -4.59 -6.05
N ASP A 3 61.34 -4.57 -7.14
CA ASP A 3 60.02 -4.01 -7.30
C ASP A 3 59.02 -5.14 -7.05
N SER A 4 58.15 -5.02 -6.05
CA SER A 4 57.03 -5.94 -5.87
C SER A 4 55.83 -5.21 -5.30
N LYS A 5 55.14 -4.57 -6.22
CA LYS A 5 53.74 -4.14 -6.14
C LYS A 5 52.83 -5.39 -6.22
N GLY A 6 52.03 -5.66 -5.19
CA GLY A 6 50.98 -6.68 -5.19
C GLY A 6 50.00 -6.51 -4.03
N PRO A 7 48.69 -6.74 -4.21
CA PRO A 7 47.70 -5.72 -3.88
C PRO A 7 46.94 -5.93 -2.56
N ARG A 8 46.62 -4.77 -1.98
CA ARG A 8 45.53 -4.42 -1.06
C ARG A 8 44.36 -5.42 -1.11
N ALA A 9 44.19 -6.16 -0.01
CA ALA A 9 43.03 -7.01 0.23
C ALA A 9 41.75 -6.22 -0.06
N GLN A 10 41.03 -6.70 -1.07
CA GLN A 10 39.74 -6.20 -1.48
C GLN A 10 38.77 -6.56 -0.35
N ASN A 11 38.41 -5.56 0.46
CA ASN A 11 37.13 -5.55 1.13
C ASN A 11 36.08 -5.56 0.01
N GLU A 12 35.68 -6.76 -0.40
CA GLU A 12 34.49 -6.96 -1.21
C GLU A 12 33.30 -6.62 -0.31
N ALA A 13 33.01 -5.33 -0.22
CA ALA A 13 31.69 -4.85 0.14
C ALA A 13 30.74 -5.47 -0.89
N GLU A 14 30.07 -6.55 -0.49
CA GLU A 14 28.93 -7.09 -1.21
C GLU A 14 28.01 -5.92 -1.60
N PRO A 15 27.59 -5.85 -2.88
CA PRO A 15 26.60 -4.86 -3.27
C PRO A 15 25.31 -5.21 -2.55
N LEU A 16 25.02 -4.45 -1.50
CA LEU A 16 23.76 -4.47 -0.76
C LEU A 16 22.61 -4.48 -1.77
N ALA A 17 21.95 -5.64 -1.89
CA ALA A 17 20.83 -5.82 -2.80
C ALA A 17 19.78 -4.72 -2.55
N PRO A 18 19.33 -3.98 -3.57
CA PRO A 18 18.28 -2.99 -3.41
C PRO A 18 16.93 -3.71 -3.33
N GLY A 19 16.58 -4.23 -2.16
CA GLY A 19 15.37 -5.03 -1.99
C GLY A 19 14.99 -5.24 -0.53
N GLY A 20 14.94 -4.16 0.26
CA GLY A 20 14.47 -4.24 1.64
C GLY A 20 12.99 -4.62 1.75
N PRO A 21 12.55 -5.28 2.84
CA PRO A 21 11.16 -5.72 3.09
C PRO A 21 10.18 -4.56 3.42
N GLY A 22 10.23 -3.46 2.67
CA GLY A 22 9.36 -2.29 2.87
C GLY A 22 7.89 -2.52 2.51
N ALA A 23 7.60 -3.52 1.66
CA ALA A 23 6.25 -3.84 1.20
C ALA A 23 5.34 -4.56 2.22
N PRO A 24 5.79 -5.62 2.95
CA PRO A 24 4.93 -6.30 3.92
C PRO A 24 4.47 -5.36 5.04
N MET A 25 5.35 -4.50 5.56
CA MET A 25 4.99 -3.62 6.67
C MET A 25 3.95 -2.57 6.25
N MET A 26 4.02 -2.04 5.03
CA MET A 26 3.01 -1.09 4.55
C MET A 26 1.64 -1.75 4.36
N LEU A 27 1.60 -2.98 3.84
CA LEU A 27 0.35 -3.72 3.71
C LEU A 27 -0.34 -3.88 5.07
N GLU A 28 0.40 -4.30 6.11
CA GLU A 28 -0.18 -4.46 7.45
C GLU A 28 -0.70 -3.13 8.02
N LEU A 29 0.02 -2.02 7.80
CA LEU A 29 -0.43 -0.70 8.22
C LEU A 29 -1.74 -0.29 7.55
N VAL A 30 -1.87 -0.49 6.23
CA VAL A 30 -3.12 -0.15 5.54
C VAL A 30 -4.27 -1.06 5.96
N LEU A 31 -4.01 -2.35 6.24
CA LEU A 31 -5.03 -3.28 6.75
C LEU A 31 -5.52 -2.88 8.14
N LEU A 32 -4.62 -2.46 9.04
CA LEU A 32 -5.01 -1.91 10.35
C LEU A 32 -5.87 -0.65 10.21
N GLN A 33 -5.51 0.25 9.29
CA GLN A 33 -6.30 1.46 9.05
C GLN A 33 -7.70 1.18 8.46
N LEU A 34 -7.82 0.17 7.60
CA LEU A 34 -9.09 -0.21 6.98
C LEU A 34 -10.06 -0.88 7.97
N GLN A 35 -9.54 -1.50 9.02
CA GLN A 35 -10.35 -2.07 10.10
C GLN A 35 -10.98 -1.00 11.00
N MET A 36 -10.50 0.24 10.97
CA MET A 36 -11.12 1.35 11.69
C MET A 36 -12.50 1.67 11.09
N PRO A 37 -13.53 1.91 11.92
CA PRO A 37 -14.86 2.26 11.43
C PRO A 37 -14.83 3.44 10.45
N ALA A 38 -15.61 3.33 9.38
CA ALA A 38 -15.78 4.38 8.38
C ALA A 38 -17.25 4.82 8.36
N PRO A 39 -17.56 6.13 8.40
CA PRO A 39 -18.93 6.61 8.37
C PRO A 39 -19.51 6.48 6.95
N GLY A 40 -20.08 5.32 6.64
CA GLY A 40 -20.82 5.04 5.40
C GLY A 40 -20.00 4.42 4.26
N GLY A 41 -20.71 3.88 3.27
CA GLY A 41 -20.11 3.12 2.15
C GLY A 41 -19.23 3.94 1.21
N GLU A 42 -19.57 5.21 0.94
CA GLU A 42 -18.73 6.09 0.11
C GLU A 42 -17.36 6.33 0.77
N ARG A 43 -17.37 6.61 2.08
CA ARG A 43 -16.15 6.82 2.87
C ARG A 43 -15.29 5.57 2.97
N ALA A 44 -15.92 4.40 3.08
CA ALA A 44 -15.23 3.12 3.03
C ALA A 44 -14.49 2.93 1.70
N ARG A 45 -15.12 3.28 0.57
CA ARG A 45 -14.50 3.22 -0.77
C ARG A 45 -13.37 4.23 -0.93
N GLU A 46 -13.55 5.47 -0.47
CA GLU A 46 -12.48 6.48 -0.46
C GLU A 46 -11.27 6.01 0.34
N ARG A 47 -11.49 5.47 1.55
CA ARG A 47 -10.41 4.95 2.41
C ARG A 47 -9.73 3.75 1.75
N ALA A 48 -10.47 2.84 1.12
CA ALA A 48 -9.93 1.71 0.37
C ALA A 48 -9.02 2.16 -0.79
N ARG A 49 -9.45 3.17 -1.58
CA ARG A 49 -8.62 3.72 -2.67
C ARG A 49 -7.32 4.35 -2.16
N LEU A 50 -7.39 5.12 -1.07
CA LEU A 50 -6.19 5.72 -0.47
C LEU A 50 -5.23 4.65 0.08
N ALA A 51 -5.76 3.64 0.77
CA ALA A 51 -4.99 2.50 1.24
C ALA A 51 -4.31 1.76 0.07
N PHE A 52 -5.03 1.56 -1.03
CA PHE A 52 -4.48 0.92 -2.23
C PHE A 52 -3.36 1.74 -2.86
N LEU A 53 -3.53 3.06 -3.00
CA LEU A 53 -2.49 3.96 -3.48
C LEU A 53 -1.25 3.95 -2.58
N GLN A 54 -1.44 3.98 -1.26
CA GLN A 54 -0.35 3.97 -0.29
C GLN A 54 0.43 2.65 -0.35
N TRP A 55 -0.28 1.52 -0.43
CA TRP A 55 0.32 0.21 -0.61
C TRP A 55 1.06 0.12 -1.95
N LEU A 56 0.44 0.54 -3.05
CA LEU A 56 1.04 0.54 -4.39
C LEU A 56 2.33 1.37 -4.43
N ALA A 57 2.32 2.57 -3.83
CA ALA A 57 3.48 3.46 -3.75
C ALA A 57 4.62 2.91 -2.89
N SER A 58 4.34 1.91 -2.03
CA SER A 58 5.35 1.26 -1.20
C SER A 58 5.99 0.02 -1.85
N LEU A 59 5.46 -0.43 -2.98
CA LEU A 59 5.99 -1.61 -3.66
C LEU A 59 7.37 -1.32 -4.28
N PRO A 60 8.31 -2.30 -4.27
CA PRO A 60 9.57 -2.17 -4.98
C PRO A 60 9.35 -1.93 -6.48
N GLY A 61 10.17 -1.07 -7.10
CA GLY A 61 10.01 -0.72 -8.52
C GLY A 61 10.17 -1.89 -9.51
N HIS A 62 10.74 -3.01 -9.06
CA HIS A 62 10.91 -4.25 -9.84
C HIS A 62 10.04 -5.41 -9.33
N CYS A 63 9.01 -5.12 -8.52
CA CYS A 63 8.16 -6.17 -8.00
C CYS A 63 7.29 -6.83 -9.10
N ASP A 64 7.04 -8.12 -8.94
CA ASP A 64 5.97 -8.81 -9.68
C ASP A 64 4.63 -8.33 -9.11
N PHE A 65 4.03 -7.35 -9.79
CA PHE A 65 2.78 -6.73 -9.36
C PHE A 65 1.63 -7.74 -9.22
N PRO A 66 1.36 -8.64 -10.19
CA PRO A 66 0.39 -9.72 -10.00
C PRO A 66 0.66 -10.58 -8.76
N ALA A 67 1.92 -10.95 -8.48
CA ALA A 67 2.25 -11.70 -7.28
C ALA A 67 1.99 -10.89 -6.00
N ALA A 68 2.30 -9.59 -6.00
CA ALA A 68 2.03 -8.69 -4.90
C ALA A 68 0.52 -8.54 -4.62
N VAL A 69 -0.30 -8.43 -5.67
CA VAL A 69 -1.77 -8.39 -5.58
C VAL A 69 -2.31 -9.69 -4.97
N ARG A 70 -1.87 -10.86 -5.45
CA ARG A 70 -2.28 -12.15 -4.87
C ARG A 70 -1.89 -12.28 -3.40
N ALA A 71 -0.68 -11.84 -3.03
CA ALA A 71 -0.25 -11.85 -1.63
C ALA A 71 -1.12 -10.92 -0.75
N ALA A 72 -1.46 -9.73 -1.24
CA ALA A 72 -2.37 -8.82 -0.55
C ALA A 72 -3.80 -9.39 -0.45
N ALA A 73 -4.28 -10.07 -1.49
CA ALA A 73 -5.59 -10.73 -1.50
C ALA A 73 -5.66 -11.85 -0.45
N ALA A 74 -4.62 -12.68 -0.35
CA ALA A 74 -4.53 -13.71 0.67
C ALA A 74 -4.54 -13.13 2.09
N ARG A 75 -3.79 -12.04 2.33
CA ARG A 75 -3.75 -11.36 3.64
C ARG A 75 -5.08 -10.73 4.01
N THR A 76 -5.71 -10.03 3.07
CA THR A 76 -7.03 -9.45 3.31
C THR A 76 -8.07 -10.52 3.56
N ALA A 77 -8.04 -11.67 2.88
CA ALA A 77 -8.96 -12.78 3.10
C ALA A 77 -8.85 -13.36 4.52
N ALA A 78 -7.64 -13.39 5.09
CA ALA A 78 -7.42 -13.88 6.46
C ALA A 78 -8.08 -13.02 7.56
N LEU A 79 -8.52 -11.79 7.23
CA LEU A 79 -9.23 -10.91 8.17
C LEU A 79 -10.71 -11.30 8.41
N GLY A 80 -11.20 -12.38 7.79
CA GLY A 80 -12.56 -12.89 8.01
C GLY A 80 -13.67 -11.95 7.54
N GLU A 81 -14.81 -11.94 8.26
CA GLU A 81 -15.83 -10.89 8.09
C GLU A 81 -15.27 -9.56 8.54
N SER A 82 -15.10 -8.65 7.60
CA SER A 82 -14.46 -7.35 7.83
C SER A 82 -15.37 -6.22 7.38
N GLY A 83 -15.20 -5.03 7.97
CA GLY A 83 -16.00 -3.86 7.68
C GLY A 83 -15.96 -3.40 6.21
N PRO A 84 -16.82 -2.45 5.82
CA PRO A 84 -17.03 -2.05 4.43
C PRO A 84 -15.76 -1.54 3.72
N SER A 85 -14.78 -0.99 4.46
CA SER A 85 -13.52 -0.52 3.87
C SER A 85 -12.63 -1.68 3.41
N VAL A 86 -12.58 -2.77 4.17
CA VAL A 86 -11.81 -3.97 3.79
C VAL A 86 -12.47 -4.66 2.60
N ALA A 87 -13.80 -4.74 2.58
CA ALA A 87 -14.54 -5.27 1.43
C ALA A 87 -14.27 -4.46 0.15
N ALA A 88 -14.27 -3.12 0.24
CA ALA A 88 -13.94 -2.25 -0.89
C ALA A 88 -12.47 -2.41 -1.34
N PHE A 89 -11.54 -2.62 -0.42
CA PHE A 89 -10.13 -2.88 -0.75
C PHE A 89 -9.93 -4.24 -1.45
N ARG A 90 -10.61 -5.30 -0.97
CA ARG A 90 -10.62 -6.61 -1.66
C ARG A 90 -11.12 -6.50 -3.10
N ALA A 91 -12.15 -5.68 -3.34
CA ALA A 91 -12.66 -5.43 -4.69
C ALA A 91 -11.61 -4.75 -5.61
N LEU A 92 -10.84 -3.78 -5.08
CA LEU A 92 -9.75 -3.14 -5.83
C LEU A 92 -8.62 -4.13 -6.18
N LEU A 93 -8.27 -5.02 -5.26
CA LEU A 93 -7.28 -6.08 -5.53
C LEU A 93 -7.76 -7.03 -6.63
N ALA A 94 -9.03 -7.47 -6.57
CA ALA A 94 -9.62 -8.32 -7.61
C ALA A 94 -9.66 -7.63 -8.98
N GLU A 95 -9.96 -6.33 -9.02
CA GLU A 95 -9.93 -5.55 -10.26
C GLU A 95 -8.50 -5.42 -10.81
N ALA A 96 -7.52 -5.15 -9.95
CA ALA A 96 -6.12 -5.06 -10.33
C ALA A 96 -5.56 -6.39 -10.85
N GLU A 97 -6.00 -7.53 -10.29
CA GLU A 97 -5.64 -8.86 -10.77
C GLU A 97 -6.25 -9.16 -12.14
N ALA A 98 -7.52 -8.81 -12.34
CA ALA A 98 -8.23 -9.09 -13.59
C ALA A 98 -7.75 -8.21 -14.76
N ARG A 99 -7.30 -6.97 -14.50
CA ARG A 99 -6.97 -5.98 -15.54
C ARG A 99 -5.69 -5.19 -15.21
N PRO A 100 -4.50 -5.81 -15.29
CA PRO A 100 -3.24 -5.14 -14.93
C PRO A 100 -2.85 -3.97 -15.86
N SER A 101 -3.44 -3.89 -17.06
CA SER A 101 -3.15 -2.86 -18.06
C SER A 101 -4.15 -1.68 -18.08
N VAL A 102 -5.20 -1.73 -17.25
CA VAL A 102 -6.21 -0.67 -17.19
C VAL A 102 -5.90 0.24 -16.01
N ALA A 103 -5.86 1.55 -16.26
CA ALA A 103 -5.76 2.54 -15.19
C ALA A 103 -6.94 2.36 -14.23
N LEU A 104 -6.67 1.98 -12.98
CA LEU A 104 -7.72 1.95 -11.94
C LEU A 104 -8.29 3.37 -11.80
N ASP A 105 -9.62 3.47 -11.67
CA ASP A 105 -10.27 4.74 -11.31
C ASP A 105 -9.96 5.08 -9.85
N LEU A 106 -8.83 5.79 -9.69
CA LEU A 106 -8.28 6.24 -8.43
C LEU A 106 -8.65 7.70 -8.16
N SER A 107 -9.85 8.10 -8.58
CA SER A 107 -10.39 9.43 -8.30
C SER A 107 -10.20 9.81 -6.83
N LEU A 108 -9.43 10.89 -6.63
CA LEU A 108 -9.12 11.39 -5.29
C LEU A 108 -10.40 11.85 -4.60
N PRO A 109 -10.54 11.59 -3.29
CA PRO A 109 -11.68 12.08 -2.53
C PRO A 109 -11.78 13.60 -2.67
N ARG A 110 -13.02 14.10 -2.82
CA ARG A 110 -13.25 15.54 -2.97
C ARG A 110 -12.67 16.28 -1.75
N PRO A 111 -11.87 17.34 -1.93
CA PRO A 111 -11.38 18.14 -0.82
C PRO A 111 -12.55 18.65 0.02
N ARG A 112 -12.61 18.26 1.30
CA ARG A 112 -13.63 18.74 2.23
C ARG A 112 -12.95 19.45 3.39
N ARG A 113 -13.20 20.76 3.55
CA ARG A 113 -12.74 21.55 4.70
C ARG A 113 -13.41 21.02 5.97
N ARG A 114 -12.63 20.36 6.83
CA ARG A 114 -13.03 20.03 8.20
C ARG A 114 -12.91 21.31 9.03
N GLY A 115 -14.02 21.82 9.57
CA GLY A 115 -13.98 22.91 10.56
C GLY A 115 -14.61 24.24 10.18
N GLY A 116 -15.60 24.28 9.28
CA GLY A 116 -16.45 25.48 9.15
C GLY A 116 -17.34 25.67 10.38
N ALA A 117 -17.69 26.93 10.70
CA ALA A 117 -18.60 27.27 11.82
C ALA A 117 -19.91 26.45 11.83
N ARG A 118 -20.35 25.96 10.67
CA ARG A 118 -21.51 25.06 10.51
C ARG A 118 -21.28 23.64 11.03
N ALA A 119 -20.07 23.08 10.92
CA ALA A 119 -19.74 21.76 11.45
C ALA A 119 -19.66 21.76 12.98
N ARG A 120 -19.28 22.91 13.59
CA ARG A 120 -19.29 23.08 15.06
C ARG A 120 -20.69 23.14 15.66
N ARG A 121 -21.72 23.46 14.85
CA ARG A 121 -23.12 23.52 15.29
C ARG A 121 -23.84 22.17 15.27
N MET A 122 -23.20 21.12 14.73
CA MET A 122 -23.75 19.75 14.70
C MET A 122 -23.05 18.82 15.69
N SER A 123 -22.26 19.36 16.62
CA SER A 123 -21.59 18.62 17.70
C SER A 123 -22.15 18.98 19.09
N PHE A 124 -23.40 19.44 19.15
CA PHE A 124 -24.16 19.59 20.39
C PHE A 124 -25.30 18.58 20.40
#